data_AF-A0A2U1V496-F1
#
_entry.id   AF-A0A2U1V496-F1
#
_cell.length_a   1.000
_cell.length_b   1.000
_cell.length_c   1.000
_cell.angle_alpha   90.00
_cell.angle_beta   90.00
_cell.angle_gamma   90.00
#
_symmetry.space_group_name_H-M   'P 1'
#
loop_
_entity.id
_entity.type
_entity.pdbx_description
1 polymer ?
#
loop_
_entity_poly.entity_id
_entity_poly.type
_entity_poly.pdbx_seq_one_letter_code
_entity_poly.pdbx_strand_id
1 'polypeptide(L)'
;MTEFVVSGREDLYRLKGMRGLSRVVIHTQRLVYRNLLMHALKYGVWALEPGGTLLVRDRSPNVFDLWPRFVSFKLIRQWTYKALAQDAAPVRLDTAAGEIEMVRTRPLTPAGWGAGVVFSGQEAELPRLRACLDSLLRQPELLPENGGEIMVSGPAGAAGCLEGYPQVRYHVHDLPPGPRVMICQKKNALIRALRGPRVAIMHSRITLAPDTLRHVPEEFEIITPRVLSQGAGGMEDYLSLGVHDSGMAGYAPRLTPSSLRRGTPEQYLDLYDQGYPYVDGGLFMVRKDVHARCPLNDDIAWDEAEDLEWCNRALAAGLLIDLAPGASAVSEVSKLRSLPLPPRVMRWVRDAKFTAFAGRHRLRDQAERWMGRR
;
A
#
# COMPACT_ATOMS: atom_id res chain seq x y z
N MET A 1 2.86 -23.60 -24.40
CA MET A 1 3.58 -22.45 -23.81
C MET A 1 2.57 -21.31 -23.70
N THR A 2 2.18 -20.94 -22.48
CA THR A 2 1.27 -19.82 -22.20
C THR A 2 2.10 -18.54 -22.08
N GLU A 3 1.90 -17.61 -23.02
CA GLU A 3 2.57 -16.30 -23.05
C GLU A 3 1.55 -15.17 -22.89
N PHE A 4 1.91 -14.12 -22.14
CA PHE A 4 1.14 -12.89 -22.08
C PHE A 4 2.03 -11.67 -22.31
N VAL A 5 1.53 -10.69 -23.07
CA VAL A 5 2.24 -9.46 -23.39
C VAL A 5 1.60 -8.27 -22.68
N VAL A 6 2.44 -7.48 -22.02
CA VAL A 6 2.07 -6.29 -21.26
C VAL A 6 2.64 -5.07 -21.97
N SER A 7 1.79 -4.17 -22.41
CA SER A 7 2.15 -2.95 -23.14
C SER A 7 1.45 -1.70 -22.60
N GLY A 8 0.38 -1.88 -21.83
CA GLY A 8 -0.45 -0.81 -21.29
C GLY A 8 -1.10 -1.16 -19.96
N ARG A 9 -1.97 -0.27 -19.49
CA ARG A 9 -2.62 -0.37 -18.18
C ARG A 9 -3.70 -1.46 -18.17
N GLU A 10 -4.40 -1.59 -19.27
CA GLU A 10 -5.44 -2.60 -19.52
C GLU A 10 -4.88 -4.02 -19.41
N ASP A 11 -3.62 -4.20 -19.81
CA ASP A 11 -2.89 -5.47 -19.66
C ASP A 11 -2.62 -5.79 -18.19
N LEU A 12 -2.34 -4.77 -17.36
CA LEU A 12 -2.07 -4.95 -15.93
C LEU A 12 -3.32 -5.38 -15.16
N TYR A 13 -4.49 -4.81 -15.47
CA TYR A 13 -5.75 -5.24 -14.86
C TYR A 13 -6.03 -6.72 -15.13
N ARG A 14 -5.74 -7.19 -16.36
CA ARG A 14 -5.86 -8.60 -16.72
C ARG A 14 -4.82 -9.45 -16.00
N LEU A 15 -3.55 -9.05 -16.09
CA LEU A 15 -2.42 -9.82 -15.56
C LEU A 15 -2.48 -10.05 -14.06
N LYS A 16 -3.02 -9.09 -13.29
CA LYS A 16 -3.17 -9.20 -11.83
C LYS A 16 -3.87 -10.49 -11.39
N GLY A 17 -4.87 -10.93 -12.15
CA GLY A 17 -5.63 -12.17 -11.88
C GLY A 17 -5.08 -13.43 -12.59
N MET A 18 -4.09 -13.31 -13.47
CA MET A 18 -3.56 -14.44 -14.25
C MET A 18 -2.54 -15.25 -13.46
N ARG A 19 -2.47 -16.55 -13.71
CA ARG A 19 -1.51 -17.50 -13.09
C ARG A 19 -1.10 -18.57 -14.10
N GLY A 20 -0.03 -19.31 -13.78
CA GLY A 20 0.42 -20.45 -14.59
C GLY A 20 0.95 -20.06 -15.97
N LEU A 21 1.48 -18.84 -16.09
CA LEU A 21 2.12 -18.41 -17.33
C LEU A 21 3.55 -18.97 -17.40
N SER A 22 3.92 -19.52 -18.54
CA SER A 22 5.30 -19.93 -18.81
C SER A 22 6.19 -18.73 -19.19
N ARG A 23 5.60 -17.68 -19.76
CA ARG A 23 6.31 -16.47 -20.17
C ARG A 23 5.44 -15.22 -20.06
N VAL A 24 6.04 -14.11 -19.63
CA VAL A 24 5.45 -12.78 -19.68
C VAL A 24 6.44 -11.84 -20.37
N VAL A 25 5.95 -11.02 -21.31
CA VAL A 25 6.74 -10.01 -22.00
C VAL A 25 6.23 -8.63 -21.62
N ILE A 26 7.10 -7.76 -21.12
CA ILE A 26 6.76 -6.38 -20.73
C ILE A 26 7.41 -5.40 -21.71
N HIS A 27 6.59 -4.57 -22.34
CA HIS A 27 6.99 -3.38 -23.09
C HIS A 27 6.85 -2.14 -22.20
N THR A 28 7.99 -1.56 -21.84
CA THR A 28 8.09 -0.53 -20.79
C THR A 28 7.65 0.87 -21.22
N GLN A 29 7.61 1.15 -22.53
CA GLN A 29 7.58 2.51 -23.07
C GLN A 29 6.39 3.34 -22.58
N ARG A 30 5.22 2.73 -22.40
CA ARG A 30 4.02 3.41 -21.87
C ARG A 30 3.91 3.34 -20.36
N LEU A 31 4.46 2.29 -19.76
CA LEU A 31 4.30 1.97 -18.34
C LEU A 31 5.17 2.88 -17.47
N VAL A 32 6.39 3.17 -17.93
CA VAL A 32 7.35 3.95 -17.16
C VAL A 32 6.89 5.38 -16.90
N TYR A 33 6.34 6.05 -17.91
CA TYR A 33 5.84 7.43 -17.79
C TYR A 33 4.50 7.54 -17.07
N ARG A 34 3.93 6.41 -16.64
CA ARG A 34 2.69 6.29 -15.89
C ARG A 34 2.91 5.78 -14.46
N ASN A 35 4.17 5.64 -14.03
CA ASN A 35 4.55 5.00 -12.76
C ASN A 35 4.03 3.56 -12.60
N LEU A 36 3.78 2.85 -13.71
CA LEU A 36 3.23 1.49 -13.72
C LEU A 36 4.27 0.39 -13.94
N LEU A 37 5.55 0.74 -14.10
CA LEU A 37 6.61 -0.24 -14.33
C LEU A 37 6.70 -1.24 -13.16
N MET A 38 6.58 -0.77 -11.92
CA MET A 38 6.62 -1.65 -10.75
C MET A 38 5.49 -2.67 -10.74
N HIS A 39 4.26 -2.25 -11.05
CA HIS A 39 3.10 -3.15 -11.19
C HIS A 39 3.34 -4.16 -12.30
N ALA A 40 3.84 -3.72 -13.45
CA ALA A 40 4.13 -4.62 -14.57
C ALA A 40 5.14 -5.70 -14.19
N LEU A 41 6.26 -5.32 -13.58
CA LEU A 41 7.31 -6.24 -13.16
C LEU A 41 6.77 -7.25 -12.14
N LYS A 42 6.07 -6.77 -11.10
CA LYS A 42 5.57 -7.62 -10.02
C LYS A 42 4.44 -8.53 -10.48
N TYR A 43 3.42 -8.00 -11.15
CA TYR A 43 2.33 -8.81 -11.69
C TYR A 43 2.84 -9.80 -12.72
N GLY A 44 3.80 -9.39 -13.56
CA GLY A 44 4.44 -10.27 -14.51
C GLY A 44 5.09 -11.47 -13.84
N VAL A 45 5.91 -11.26 -12.80
CA VAL A 45 6.54 -12.38 -12.08
C VAL A 45 5.53 -13.21 -11.28
N TRP A 46 4.53 -12.60 -10.65
CA TRP A 46 3.52 -13.33 -9.87
C TRP A 46 2.58 -14.18 -10.72
N ALA A 47 2.37 -13.80 -11.99
CA ALA A 47 1.58 -14.60 -12.92
C ALA A 47 2.33 -15.83 -13.47
N LEU A 48 3.67 -15.85 -13.37
CA LEU A 48 4.49 -16.95 -13.86
C LEU A 48 4.39 -18.20 -12.97
N GLU A 49 4.43 -19.37 -13.57
CA GLU A 49 4.76 -20.61 -12.85
C GLU A 49 6.22 -20.60 -12.36
N PRO A 50 6.60 -21.39 -11.33
CA PRO A 50 7.99 -21.55 -10.94
C PRO A 50 8.87 -21.97 -12.14
N GLY A 51 9.97 -21.26 -12.38
CA GLY A 51 10.82 -21.46 -13.57
C GLY A 51 10.32 -20.76 -14.84
N GLY A 52 9.16 -20.12 -14.82
CA GLY A 52 8.67 -19.28 -15.91
C GLY A 52 9.57 -18.04 -16.12
N THR A 53 9.51 -17.48 -17.33
CA THR A 53 10.40 -16.38 -17.76
C THR A 53 9.69 -15.03 -17.89
N LEU A 54 10.31 -13.97 -17.39
CA LEU A 54 9.91 -12.59 -17.61
C LEU A 54 10.89 -11.92 -18.55
N LEU A 55 10.41 -11.40 -19.68
CA LEU A 55 11.20 -10.61 -20.62
C LEU A 55 10.78 -9.14 -20.56
N VAL A 56 11.68 -8.27 -20.12
CA VAL A 56 11.49 -6.82 -20.14
C VAL A 56 12.14 -6.25 -21.39
N ARG A 57 11.37 -5.54 -22.21
CA ARG A 57 11.79 -4.90 -23.45
C ARG A 57 11.60 -3.39 -23.38
N ASP A 58 12.69 -2.68 -23.55
CA ASP A 58 12.72 -1.22 -23.58
C ASP A 58 13.51 -0.76 -24.80
N ARG A 59 12.99 0.25 -25.51
CA ARG A 59 13.65 0.81 -26.70
C ARG A 59 14.29 2.16 -26.38
N SER A 60 14.36 2.55 -25.11
CA SER A 60 14.88 3.85 -24.74
C SER A 60 16.40 3.84 -24.93
N PRO A 61 16.99 4.90 -25.51
CA PRO A 61 18.42 5.03 -25.66
C PRO A 61 19.21 4.68 -24.39
N ASN A 62 20.28 3.90 -24.56
CA ASN A 62 21.21 3.55 -23.50
C ASN A 62 22.27 4.66 -23.30
N VAL A 63 21.81 5.92 -23.18
CA VAL A 63 22.67 7.11 -23.10
C VAL A 63 23.01 7.46 -21.65
N PHE A 64 24.08 8.23 -21.45
CA PHE A 64 24.40 8.87 -20.17
C PHE A 64 23.71 10.22 -19.99
N ASP A 65 23.24 10.84 -21.07
CA ASP A 65 22.67 12.19 -21.04
C ASP A 65 21.32 12.21 -20.30
N LEU A 66 21.23 13.11 -19.32
CA LEU A 66 20.04 13.34 -18.51
C LEU A 66 19.12 14.35 -19.21
N TRP A 67 18.33 13.88 -20.17
CA TRP A 67 17.28 14.72 -20.74
C TRP A 67 16.08 14.81 -19.79
N PRO A 68 15.48 16.00 -19.59
CA PRO A 68 14.29 16.13 -18.77
C PRO A 68 13.19 15.19 -19.25
N ARG A 69 12.58 14.44 -18.31
CA ARG A 69 11.49 13.48 -18.59
C ARG A 69 11.88 12.29 -19.46
N PHE A 70 13.18 11.99 -19.59
CA PHE A 70 13.66 10.79 -20.27
C PHE A 70 14.03 9.70 -19.25
N VAL A 71 13.62 8.46 -19.51
CA VAL A 71 14.07 7.29 -18.75
C VAL A 71 14.97 6.43 -19.63
N SER A 72 16.23 6.29 -19.26
CA SER A 72 17.19 5.45 -19.98
C SER A 72 17.00 3.97 -19.66
N PHE A 73 17.46 3.10 -20.56
CA PHE A 73 17.48 1.66 -20.31
C PHE A 73 18.26 1.28 -19.04
N LYS A 74 19.27 2.08 -18.64
CA LYS A 74 20.01 1.87 -17.38
C LYS A 74 19.10 2.01 -16.16
N LEU A 75 18.18 2.98 -16.16
CA LEU A 75 17.21 3.15 -15.08
C LEU A 75 16.18 2.03 -15.08
N ILE A 76 15.68 1.62 -16.26
CA ILE A 76 14.80 0.46 -16.39
C ILE A 76 15.47 -0.80 -15.82
N ARG A 77 16.75 -1.02 -16.14
CA ARG A 77 17.55 -2.12 -15.61
C ARG A 77 17.71 -2.06 -14.10
N GLN A 78 18.05 -0.89 -13.55
CA GLN A 78 18.15 -0.68 -12.12
C GLN A 78 16.83 -1.00 -11.41
N TRP A 79 15.71 -0.47 -11.91
CA TRP A 79 14.39 -0.73 -11.34
C TRP A 79 13.97 -2.19 -11.47
N THR A 80 14.26 -2.85 -12.59
CA THR A 80 13.98 -4.28 -12.80
C THR A 80 14.68 -5.14 -11.76
N TYR A 81 16.00 -4.99 -11.60
CA TYR A 81 16.75 -5.77 -10.61
C TYR A 81 16.34 -5.44 -9.18
N LYS A 82 16.11 -4.17 -8.88
CA LYS A 82 15.67 -3.75 -7.55
C LYS A 82 14.30 -4.32 -7.19
N ALA A 83 13.34 -4.21 -8.10
CA ALA A 83 11.99 -4.72 -7.90
C ALA A 83 11.98 -6.24 -7.72
N LEU A 84 12.73 -6.95 -8.54
CA LEU A 84 12.65 -8.41 -8.65
C LEU A 84 13.72 -9.17 -7.86
N ALA A 85 14.57 -8.48 -7.10
CA ALA A 85 15.74 -9.05 -6.41
C ALA A 85 15.46 -10.29 -5.56
N GLN A 86 14.22 -10.45 -5.06
CA GLN A 86 13.81 -11.58 -4.21
C GLN A 86 12.87 -12.56 -4.92
N ASP A 87 12.37 -12.19 -6.10
CA ASP A 87 11.33 -12.94 -6.80
C ASP A 87 11.86 -13.67 -8.04
N ALA A 88 12.92 -13.14 -8.66
CA ALA A 88 13.48 -13.65 -9.91
C ALA A 88 15.01 -13.47 -10.00
N ALA A 89 15.65 -14.32 -10.80
CA ALA A 89 17.08 -14.25 -11.11
C ALA A 89 17.32 -13.83 -12.57
N PRO A 90 18.39 -13.08 -12.87
CA PRO A 90 18.73 -12.74 -14.25
C PRO A 90 19.18 -13.97 -15.03
N VAL A 91 18.67 -14.10 -16.25
CA VAL A 91 19.05 -15.13 -17.22
C VAL A 91 19.90 -14.52 -18.33
N ARG A 92 19.45 -13.38 -18.88
CA ARG A 92 20.13 -12.71 -20.00
C ARG A 92 19.93 -11.20 -19.92
N LEU A 93 20.96 -10.45 -20.29
CA LEU A 93 20.90 -9.01 -20.50
C LEU A 93 21.47 -8.71 -21.90
N ASP A 94 20.63 -8.17 -22.78
CA ASP A 94 21.05 -7.69 -24.09
C ASP A 94 20.86 -6.18 -24.16
N THR A 95 21.95 -5.45 -23.95
CA THR A 95 21.92 -3.98 -23.95
C THR A 95 21.77 -3.38 -25.34
N ALA A 96 22.07 -4.14 -26.40
CA ALA A 96 21.91 -3.68 -27.78
C ALA A 96 20.44 -3.78 -28.20
N ALA A 97 19.78 -4.88 -27.83
CA ALA A 97 18.35 -5.10 -28.09
C ALA A 97 17.42 -4.42 -27.05
N GLY A 98 17.98 -3.96 -25.92
CA GLY A 98 17.19 -3.36 -24.84
C GLY A 98 16.35 -4.39 -24.08
N GLU A 99 16.90 -5.58 -23.88
CA GLU A 99 16.19 -6.73 -23.29
C GLU A 99 16.82 -7.19 -21.97
N ILE A 100 15.96 -7.49 -20.99
CA ILE A 100 16.32 -8.12 -19.72
C ILE A 100 15.45 -9.35 -19.56
N GLU A 101 16.04 -10.52 -19.43
CA GLU A 101 15.34 -11.78 -19.19
C GLU A 101 15.61 -12.26 -17.78
N MET A 102 14.54 -12.55 -17.06
CA MET A 102 14.55 -13.02 -15.68
C MET A 102 13.79 -14.33 -15.59
N VAL A 103 14.17 -15.21 -14.66
CA VAL A 103 13.43 -16.44 -14.33
C VAL A 103 12.86 -16.33 -12.93
N ARG A 104 11.58 -16.70 -12.76
CA ARG A 104 10.96 -16.73 -11.44
C ARG A 104 11.65 -17.80 -10.58
N THR A 105 12.20 -17.37 -9.45
CA THR A 105 12.88 -18.26 -8.49
C THR A 105 12.12 -18.41 -7.18
N ARG A 106 11.30 -17.42 -6.80
CA ARG A 106 10.54 -17.49 -5.54
C ARG A 106 9.36 -18.45 -5.68
N PRO A 107 9.17 -19.37 -4.72
CA PRO A 107 7.96 -20.18 -4.65
C PRO A 107 6.72 -19.28 -4.44
N LEU A 108 5.54 -19.85 -4.67
CA LEU A 108 4.29 -19.19 -4.33
C LEU A 108 4.25 -18.91 -2.82
N THR A 109 3.64 -17.78 -2.44
CA THR A 109 3.43 -17.46 -1.03
C THR A 109 2.54 -18.55 -0.41
N PRO A 110 2.98 -19.23 0.68
CA PRO A 110 2.19 -20.27 1.32
C PRO A 110 0.80 -19.77 1.73
N ALA A 111 -0.18 -20.66 1.79
CA ALA A 111 -1.52 -20.34 2.31
C ALA A 111 -1.48 -19.91 3.79
N GLY A 112 -2.56 -19.29 4.26
CA GLY A 112 -2.74 -18.88 5.65
C GLY A 112 -2.72 -17.37 5.85
N TRP A 113 -3.47 -16.93 6.86
CA TRP A 113 -3.69 -15.53 7.21
C TRP A 113 -3.60 -15.33 8.72
N GLY A 114 -3.03 -14.20 9.13
CA GLY A 114 -3.16 -13.68 10.49
C GLY A 114 -3.84 -12.32 10.48
N ALA A 115 -4.84 -12.11 11.33
CA ALA A 115 -5.45 -10.80 11.53
C ALA A 115 -5.05 -10.20 12.88
N GLY A 116 -4.53 -8.99 12.85
CA GLY A 116 -4.17 -8.20 14.01
C GLY A 116 -5.08 -7.00 14.17
N VAL A 117 -5.72 -6.86 15.34
CA VAL A 117 -6.52 -5.69 15.70
C VAL A 117 -5.78 -4.84 16.73
N VAL A 118 -5.56 -3.58 16.40
CA VAL A 118 -5.01 -2.59 17.30
C VAL A 118 -6.12 -2.04 18.19
N PHE A 119 -5.96 -2.21 19.50
CA PHE A 119 -6.90 -1.79 20.53
C PHE A 119 -6.25 -0.81 21.51
N SER A 120 -6.95 0.26 21.86
CA SER A 120 -6.43 1.26 22.82
C SER A 120 -6.56 0.81 24.27
N GLY A 121 -7.48 -0.12 24.56
CA GLY A 121 -7.83 -0.52 25.91
C GLY A 121 -8.99 0.28 26.52
N GLN A 122 -9.52 1.27 25.79
CA GLN A 122 -10.63 2.10 26.27
C GLN A 122 -11.96 1.36 26.19
N GLU A 123 -12.76 1.44 27.25
CA GLU A 123 -14.07 0.77 27.32
C GLU A 123 -15.02 1.25 26.21
N ALA A 124 -14.97 2.54 25.85
CA ALA A 124 -15.78 3.13 24.78
C ALA A 124 -15.47 2.55 23.38
N GLU A 125 -14.36 1.83 23.21
CA GLU A 125 -13.98 1.18 21.95
C GLU A 125 -14.52 -0.26 21.86
N LEU A 126 -14.98 -0.86 22.98
CA LEU A 126 -15.43 -2.25 23.03
C LEU A 126 -16.54 -2.61 22.04
N PRO A 127 -17.59 -1.80 21.81
CA PRO A 127 -18.62 -2.14 20.82
C PRO A 127 -18.05 -2.31 19.42
N ARG A 128 -17.09 -1.44 19.05
CA ARG A 128 -16.43 -1.48 17.72
C ARG A 128 -15.50 -2.67 17.63
N LEU A 129 -14.74 -2.93 18.69
CA LEU A 129 -13.89 -4.11 18.78
C LEU A 129 -14.71 -5.39 18.56
N ARG A 130 -15.87 -5.53 19.22
CA ARG A 130 -16.76 -6.70 19.04
C ARG A 130 -17.23 -6.83 17.59
N ALA A 131 -17.71 -5.75 16.97
CA ALA A 131 -18.13 -5.76 15.57
C ALA A 131 -16.98 -6.13 14.61
N CYS A 132 -15.78 -5.62 14.87
CA CYS A 132 -14.55 -5.96 14.14
C CYS A 132 -14.25 -7.46 14.27
N LEU A 133 -14.23 -8.00 15.50
CA LEU A 133 -13.98 -9.42 15.75
C LEU A 133 -15.03 -10.32 15.09
N ASP A 134 -16.31 -9.97 15.19
CA ASP A 134 -17.39 -10.72 14.53
C ASP A 134 -17.24 -10.75 13.00
N SER A 135 -16.65 -9.70 12.40
CA SER A 135 -16.38 -9.66 10.96
C SER A 135 -15.15 -10.49 10.56
N LEU A 136 -14.14 -10.55 11.43
CA LEU A 136 -12.95 -11.37 11.23
C LEU A 136 -13.28 -12.85 11.35
N LEU A 137 -14.12 -13.22 12.31
CA LEU A 137 -14.58 -14.61 12.50
C LEU A 137 -15.45 -15.12 11.34
N ARG A 138 -16.02 -14.21 10.56
CA ARG A 138 -16.74 -14.55 9.33
C ARG A 138 -15.83 -14.80 8.14
N GLN A 139 -14.52 -14.51 8.23
CA GLN A 139 -13.56 -14.84 7.18
C GLN A 139 -13.11 -16.31 7.31
N PRO A 140 -13.40 -17.19 6.34
CA PRO A 140 -12.94 -18.57 6.39
C PRO A 140 -11.42 -18.69 6.54
N GLU A 141 -10.66 -17.78 5.93
CA GLU A 141 -9.20 -17.78 5.94
C GLU A 141 -8.57 -17.53 7.32
N LEU A 142 -9.34 -16.99 8.27
CA LEU A 142 -8.89 -16.71 9.64
C LEU A 142 -9.27 -17.81 10.64
N LEU A 143 -10.00 -18.83 10.19
CA LEU A 143 -10.41 -19.93 11.04
C LEU A 143 -9.21 -20.87 11.35
N PRO A 144 -9.07 -21.38 12.59
CA PRO A 144 -7.95 -22.23 12.98
C PRO A 144 -7.75 -23.47 12.11
N GLU A 145 -8.85 -24.09 11.65
CA GLU A 145 -8.84 -25.25 10.75
C GLU A 145 -8.21 -24.97 9.38
N ASN A 146 -8.19 -23.70 8.96
CA ASN A 146 -7.54 -23.24 7.73
C ASN A 146 -6.13 -22.68 7.99
N GLY A 147 -5.59 -22.89 9.20
CA GLY A 147 -4.31 -22.32 9.64
C GLY A 147 -4.35 -20.81 9.90
N GLY A 148 -5.55 -20.25 10.02
CA GLY A 148 -5.77 -18.84 10.32
C GLY A 148 -5.62 -18.50 11.80
N GLU A 149 -5.44 -17.23 12.11
CA GLU A 149 -5.53 -16.74 13.49
C GLU A 149 -5.96 -15.28 13.59
N ILE A 150 -6.54 -14.93 14.74
CA ILE A 150 -6.94 -13.56 15.08
C ILE A 150 -6.28 -13.17 16.40
N MET A 151 -5.71 -11.97 16.45
CA MET A 151 -5.04 -11.43 17.62
C MET A 151 -5.44 -9.97 17.86
N VAL A 152 -5.77 -9.63 19.11
CA VAL A 152 -6.00 -8.26 19.55
C VAL A 152 -4.81 -7.79 20.36
N SER A 153 -4.29 -6.59 20.07
CA SER A 153 -3.19 -6.00 20.84
C SER A 153 -3.59 -4.71 21.55
N GLY A 154 -3.40 -4.70 22.87
CA GLY A 154 -3.75 -3.59 23.75
C GLY A 154 -3.04 -3.70 25.11
N PRO A 155 -3.32 -2.78 26.05
CA PRO A 155 -2.69 -2.77 27.36
C PRO A 155 -3.07 -3.99 28.20
N ALA A 156 -2.23 -4.36 29.17
CA ALA A 156 -2.42 -5.57 29.98
C ALA A 156 -3.80 -5.61 30.69
N GLY A 157 -4.20 -4.48 31.28
CA GLY A 157 -5.46 -4.35 32.02
C GLY A 157 -6.73 -4.51 31.18
N ALA A 158 -6.62 -4.52 29.85
CA ALA A 158 -7.76 -4.64 28.94
C ALA A 158 -7.91 -6.05 28.34
N ALA A 159 -7.09 -7.03 28.77
CA ALA A 159 -7.13 -8.40 28.24
C ALA A 159 -8.50 -9.09 28.38
N GLY A 160 -9.31 -8.69 29.37
CA GLY A 160 -10.69 -9.18 29.55
C GLY A 160 -11.66 -8.80 28.42
N CYS A 161 -11.27 -7.93 27.49
CA CYS A 161 -12.13 -7.54 26.35
C CYS A 161 -12.50 -8.71 25.42
N LEU A 162 -11.78 -9.84 25.51
CA LEU A 162 -12.01 -11.03 24.70
C LEU A 162 -13.01 -12.02 25.31
N GLU A 163 -13.68 -11.66 26.41
CA GLU A 163 -14.76 -12.49 26.94
C GLU A 163 -15.84 -12.73 25.85
N GLY A 164 -16.08 -14.00 25.53
CA GLY A 164 -16.94 -14.44 24.43
C GLY A 164 -16.21 -14.79 23.12
N TYR A 165 -14.89 -14.62 23.05
CA TYR A 165 -14.06 -14.84 21.85
C TYR A 165 -12.91 -15.84 22.08
N PRO A 166 -13.17 -17.11 22.45
CA PRO A 166 -12.13 -18.07 22.86
C PRO A 166 -11.08 -18.38 21.76
N GLN A 167 -11.45 -18.20 20.49
CA GLN A 167 -10.58 -18.37 19.33
C GLN A 167 -9.67 -17.16 19.04
N VAL A 168 -9.86 -16.04 19.74
CA VAL A 168 -9.07 -14.81 19.56
C VAL A 168 -8.00 -14.73 20.65
N ARG A 169 -6.76 -14.45 20.24
CA ARG A 169 -5.63 -14.30 21.18
C ARG A 169 -5.44 -12.84 21.59
N TYR A 170 -5.07 -12.60 22.83
CA TYR A 170 -4.64 -11.28 23.28
C TYR A 170 -3.11 -11.17 23.25
N HIS A 171 -2.59 -10.05 22.76
CA HIS A 171 -1.18 -9.69 22.79
C HIS A 171 -0.99 -8.40 23.55
N VAL A 172 -0.46 -8.53 24.77
CA VAL A 172 -0.19 -7.38 25.64
C VAL A 172 0.88 -6.50 25.00
N HIS A 173 0.54 -5.23 24.82
CA HIS A 173 1.47 -4.19 24.40
C HIS A 173 1.11 -2.87 25.09
N ASP A 174 1.81 -2.59 26.18
CA ASP A 174 1.70 -1.33 26.91
C ASP A 174 2.55 -0.27 26.19
N LEU A 175 1.89 0.80 25.76
CA LEU A 175 2.59 1.94 25.15
C LEU A 175 3.31 2.74 26.24
N PRO A 176 4.49 3.29 25.95
CA PRO A 176 5.18 4.15 26.89
C PRO A 176 4.30 5.35 27.29
N PRO A 177 4.31 5.77 28.56
CA PRO A 177 3.58 6.96 28.97
C PRO A 177 4.15 8.19 28.26
N GLY A 178 3.27 9.08 27.80
CA GLY A 178 3.69 10.30 27.15
C GLY A 178 2.64 10.85 26.17
N PRO A 179 2.91 12.03 25.58
CA PRO A 179 1.99 12.68 24.65
C PRO A 179 1.95 11.98 23.27
N ARG A 180 2.94 11.13 22.96
CA ARG A 180 3.07 10.46 21.67
C ARG A 180 2.59 9.02 21.78
N VAL A 181 1.59 8.66 20.98
CA VAL A 181 1.05 7.30 20.92
C VAL A 181 1.85 6.50 19.89
N MET A 182 2.81 5.68 20.35
CA MET A 182 3.74 4.96 19.47
C MET A 182 3.10 3.77 18.73
N ILE A 183 2.17 4.08 17.81
CA ILE A 183 1.32 3.10 17.13
C ILE A 183 2.12 2.13 16.25
N CYS A 184 3.23 2.59 15.67
CA CYS A 184 4.12 1.77 14.86
C CYS A 184 4.72 0.61 15.67
N GLN A 185 5.15 0.87 16.92
CA GLN A 185 5.70 -0.15 17.81
C GLN A 185 4.67 -1.24 18.09
N LYS A 186 3.42 -0.84 18.37
CA LYS A 186 2.31 -1.78 18.58
C LYS A 186 2.00 -2.59 17.32
N LYS A 187 1.87 -1.96 16.15
CA LYS A 187 1.63 -2.64 14.86
C LYS A 187 2.76 -3.62 14.54
N ASN A 188 4.02 -3.20 14.72
CA ASN A 188 5.20 -4.04 14.50
C ASN A 188 5.23 -5.24 15.45
N ALA A 189 4.98 -5.04 16.75
CA ALA A 189 4.91 -6.12 17.73
C ALA A 189 3.81 -7.14 17.37
N LEU A 190 2.63 -6.66 17.00
CA LEU A 190 1.51 -7.49 16.57
C LEU A 190 1.83 -8.30 15.31
N ILE A 191 2.42 -7.70 14.28
CA ILE A 191 2.82 -8.40 13.05
C ILE A 191 3.86 -9.50 13.35
N ARG A 192 4.82 -9.24 14.25
CA ARG A 192 5.82 -10.24 14.65
C ARG A 192 5.16 -11.43 15.35
N ALA A 193 4.16 -11.18 16.20
CA ALA A 193 3.45 -12.18 16.99
C ALA A 193 2.49 -13.06 16.17
N LEU A 194 1.94 -12.55 15.08
CA LEU A 194 1.17 -13.34 14.10
C LEU A 194 2.08 -14.32 13.36
N ARG A 195 1.65 -15.56 13.18
CA ARG A 195 2.32 -16.67 12.47
C ARG A 195 2.02 -16.70 10.98
N GLY A 196 0.84 -16.25 10.55
CA GLY A 196 0.41 -16.30 9.15
C GLY A 196 1.40 -15.62 8.19
N PRO A 197 1.62 -16.16 6.97
CA PRO A 197 2.52 -15.56 5.97
C PRO A 197 1.95 -14.27 5.37
N ARG A 198 0.62 -14.12 5.38
CA ARG A 198 -0.12 -12.90 5.05
C ARG A 198 -0.73 -12.37 6.33
N VAL A 199 -0.55 -11.07 6.58
CA VAL A 199 -1.12 -10.42 7.77
C VAL A 199 -2.04 -9.28 7.36
N ALA A 200 -3.20 -9.18 7.99
CA ALA A 200 -4.09 -8.04 7.92
C ALA A 200 -4.02 -7.28 9.25
N ILE A 201 -3.65 -6.00 9.22
CA ILE A 201 -3.55 -5.16 10.41
C ILE A 201 -4.57 -4.05 10.31
N MET A 202 -5.39 -3.92 11.35
CA MET A 202 -6.47 -2.93 11.37
C MET A 202 -6.72 -2.35 12.74
N HIS A 203 -7.37 -1.19 12.76
CA HIS A 203 -7.94 -0.62 13.97
C HIS A 203 -9.29 -1.29 14.28
N SER A 204 -9.69 -1.30 15.55
CA SER A 204 -10.99 -1.83 16.01
C SER A 204 -12.24 -1.25 15.34
N ARG A 205 -12.12 -0.09 14.68
CA ARG A 205 -13.22 0.60 13.98
C ARG A 205 -13.48 0.07 12.56
N ILE A 206 -12.78 -0.99 12.16
CA ILE A 206 -12.82 -1.58 10.83
C ILE A 206 -13.58 -2.90 10.87
N THR A 207 -14.51 -3.06 9.95
CA THR A 207 -15.31 -4.28 9.78
C THR A 207 -15.08 -4.80 8.36
N LEU A 208 -14.68 -6.06 8.22
CA LEU A 208 -14.52 -6.69 6.91
C LEU A 208 -15.87 -7.15 6.35
N ALA A 209 -16.03 -7.10 5.02
CA ALA A 209 -17.13 -7.81 4.37
C ALA A 209 -16.89 -9.33 4.43
N PRO A 210 -17.92 -10.20 4.35
CA PRO A 210 -17.78 -11.64 4.56
C PRO A 210 -16.71 -12.37 3.72
N ASP A 211 -16.32 -11.82 2.56
CA ASP A 211 -15.43 -12.46 1.58
C ASP A 211 -14.17 -11.62 1.30
N THR A 212 -13.84 -10.67 2.18
CA THR A 212 -12.76 -9.70 1.92
C THR A 212 -11.42 -10.38 1.64
N LEU A 213 -11.00 -11.33 2.48
CA LEU A 213 -9.69 -11.96 2.33
C LEU A 213 -9.60 -12.86 1.10
N ARG A 214 -10.69 -13.53 0.74
CA ARG A 214 -10.83 -14.33 -0.49
C ARG A 214 -10.55 -13.52 -1.75
N HIS A 215 -10.92 -12.23 -1.75
CA HIS A 215 -10.74 -11.35 -2.89
C HIS A 215 -9.39 -10.62 -2.94
N VAL A 216 -8.52 -10.86 -1.95
CA VAL A 216 -7.13 -10.41 -2.01
C VAL A 216 -6.35 -11.33 -2.96
N PRO A 217 -5.57 -10.79 -3.91
CA PRO A 217 -4.69 -11.61 -4.74
C PRO A 217 -3.78 -12.52 -3.91
N GLU A 218 -3.53 -13.75 -4.37
CA GLU A 218 -2.65 -14.69 -3.66
C GLU A 218 -1.22 -14.16 -3.43
N GLU A 219 -0.75 -13.35 -4.37
CA GLU A 219 0.52 -12.65 -4.33
C GLU A 219 0.32 -11.14 -4.33
N PHE A 220 0.96 -10.51 -3.37
CA PHE A 220 1.06 -9.06 -3.18
C PHE A 220 2.31 -8.79 -2.35
N GLU A 221 2.60 -7.53 -2.05
CA GLU A 221 3.61 -7.13 -1.06
C GLU A 221 2.97 -6.31 0.05
N ILE A 222 2.47 -5.13 -0.28
CA ILE A 222 1.63 -4.27 0.57
C ILE A 222 0.34 -3.96 -0.19
N ILE A 223 -0.81 -4.20 0.42
CA ILE A 223 -2.11 -4.04 -0.23
C ILE A 223 -3.16 -3.56 0.75
N THR A 224 -4.19 -2.89 0.26
CA THR A 224 -5.38 -2.53 1.04
C THR A 224 -6.64 -2.96 0.29
N PRO A 225 -7.73 -3.35 0.96
CA PRO A 225 -9.03 -3.49 0.29
C PRO A 225 -9.65 -2.11 0.03
N ARG A 226 -10.76 -2.07 -0.69
CA ARG A 226 -11.60 -0.86 -0.74
C ARG A 226 -12.29 -0.66 0.61
N VAL A 227 -11.92 0.39 1.32
CA VAL A 227 -12.57 0.81 2.56
C VAL A 227 -13.64 1.84 2.24
N LEU A 228 -14.81 1.64 2.82
CA LEU A 228 -15.94 2.57 2.81
C LEU A 228 -16.13 3.17 4.20
N SER A 229 -16.86 4.27 4.30
CA SER A 229 -17.28 4.84 5.58
C SER A 229 -18.74 5.26 5.53
N GLN A 230 -19.41 5.19 6.69
CA GLN A 230 -20.77 5.69 6.83
C GLN A 230 -20.74 7.24 6.82
N GLY A 231 -21.25 7.84 5.74
CA GLY A 231 -21.46 9.28 5.60
C GLY A 231 -22.91 9.69 5.83
N ALA A 232 -23.17 11.00 5.80
CA ALA A 232 -24.53 11.55 5.97
C ALA A 232 -25.50 11.11 4.85
N GLY A 233 -24.98 10.82 3.66
CA GLY A 233 -25.74 10.35 2.50
C GLY A 233 -25.72 8.83 2.29
N GLY A 234 -25.22 8.05 3.26
CA GLY A 234 -25.00 6.61 3.13
C GLY A 234 -23.52 6.25 3.00
N MET A 235 -23.22 5.13 2.35
CA MET A 235 -21.85 4.62 2.22
C MET A 235 -21.03 5.47 1.24
N GLU A 236 -19.88 5.97 1.68
CA GLU A 236 -18.95 6.77 0.89
C GLU A 236 -17.57 6.11 0.85
N ASP A 237 -16.80 6.35 -0.21
CA ASP A 237 -15.39 5.90 -0.27
C ASP A 237 -14.52 6.57 0.80
N TYR A 238 -13.80 5.75 1.55
CA TYR A 238 -12.81 6.17 2.53
C TYR A 238 -11.42 6.32 1.86
N LEU A 239 -10.46 6.93 2.58
CA LEU A 239 -9.06 6.94 2.15
C LEU A 239 -8.48 5.53 2.30
N SER A 240 -8.57 4.70 1.26
CA SER A 240 -7.97 3.35 1.30
C SER A 240 -6.57 3.39 0.67
N LEU A 241 -6.52 3.79 -0.59
CA LEU A 241 -5.31 4.06 -1.35
C LEU A 241 -5.27 5.57 -1.66
N GLY A 242 -4.20 6.23 -1.23
CA GLY A 242 -3.89 7.61 -1.56
C GLY A 242 -2.67 7.69 -2.48
N VAL A 243 -2.49 8.84 -3.12
CA VAL A 243 -1.23 9.17 -3.79
C VAL A 243 -0.70 10.51 -3.28
N HIS A 244 0.61 10.63 -3.22
CA HIS A 244 1.29 11.86 -2.82
C HIS A 244 2.36 12.20 -3.86
N ASP A 245 2.87 13.43 -3.84
CA ASP A 245 3.90 13.78 -4.82
C ASP A 245 5.24 13.12 -4.48
N SER A 246 6.04 12.86 -5.51
CA SER A 246 7.44 12.50 -5.29
C SER A 246 8.14 13.70 -4.67
N GLY A 247 8.36 13.67 -3.35
CA GLY A 247 9.18 14.68 -2.70
C GLY A 247 10.53 14.76 -3.41
N MET A 248 10.97 15.97 -3.76
CA MET A 248 12.37 16.15 -4.17
C MET A 248 13.27 15.82 -2.97
N ALA A 249 14.50 15.36 -3.22
CA ALA A 249 15.46 15.13 -2.14
C ALA A 249 15.58 16.40 -1.26
N GLY A 250 15.40 16.24 0.05
CA GLY A 250 15.38 17.36 1.01
C GLY A 250 14.02 18.05 1.22
N TYR A 251 12.95 17.62 0.54
CA TYR A 251 11.60 18.15 0.70
C TYR A 251 10.65 17.09 1.25
N ALA A 252 9.78 17.50 2.17
CA ALA A 252 8.71 16.64 2.67
C ALA A 252 7.72 16.31 1.54
N PRO A 253 7.23 15.06 1.44
CA PRO A 253 6.15 14.73 0.52
C PRO A 253 4.90 15.55 0.84
N ARG A 254 4.26 16.09 -0.20
CA ARG A 254 2.99 16.81 -0.08
C ARG A 254 1.87 15.83 -0.38
N LEU A 255 0.93 15.74 0.55
CA LEU A 255 -0.31 15.01 0.33
C LEU A 255 -1.02 15.59 -0.88
N THR A 256 -1.13 14.80 -1.95
CA THR A 256 -2.01 15.18 -3.06
C THR A 256 -3.41 14.75 -2.69
N PRO A 257 -4.44 15.57 -2.96
CA PRO A 257 -5.82 15.18 -2.65
C PRO A 257 -6.40 14.06 -3.51
N SER A 258 -5.55 13.35 -4.25
CA SER A 258 -5.94 12.24 -5.09
C SER A 258 -5.87 10.95 -4.28
N SER A 259 -6.98 10.23 -4.27
CA SER A 259 -7.15 8.95 -3.60
C SER A 259 -8.30 8.22 -4.28
N LEU A 260 -8.53 6.99 -3.86
CA LEU A 260 -9.68 6.21 -4.31
C LEU A 260 -11.02 6.92 -4.17
N ARG A 261 -11.18 7.86 -3.23
CA ARG A 261 -12.41 8.68 -3.13
C ARG A 261 -12.73 9.47 -4.41
N ARG A 262 -11.71 9.75 -5.24
CA ARG A 262 -11.85 10.55 -6.48
C ARG A 262 -11.64 9.73 -7.75
N GLY A 263 -11.32 8.44 -7.63
CA GLY A 263 -11.18 7.50 -8.72
C GLY A 263 -12.21 6.39 -8.61
N THR A 264 -12.29 5.51 -9.59
CA THR A 264 -13.11 4.29 -9.48
C THR A 264 -12.21 3.13 -9.05
N PRO A 265 -12.68 2.21 -8.19
CA PRO A 265 -11.94 1.00 -7.83
C PRO A 265 -11.51 0.18 -9.06
N GLU A 266 -12.33 0.17 -10.10
CA GLU A 266 -12.08 -0.54 -11.36
C GLU A 266 -10.96 0.10 -12.19
N GLN A 267 -10.70 1.40 -11.97
CA GLN A 267 -9.67 2.16 -12.68
C GLN A 267 -8.58 2.69 -11.73
N TYR A 268 -8.35 2.02 -10.60
CA TYR A 268 -7.44 2.53 -9.56
C TYR A 268 -5.98 2.70 -10.03
N LEU A 269 -5.53 2.00 -11.08
CA LEU A 269 -4.19 2.20 -11.66
C LEU A 269 -4.01 3.60 -12.27
N ASP A 270 -5.09 4.33 -12.53
CA ASP A 270 -5.06 5.73 -12.98
C ASP A 270 -4.58 6.70 -11.88
N LEU A 271 -4.62 6.28 -10.61
CA LEU A 271 -4.14 7.08 -9.50
C LEU A 271 -2.61 7.22 -9.54
N TYR A 272 -1.89 6.20 -9.99
CA TYR A 272 -0.42 6.15 -9.96
C TYR A 272 0.23 7.13 -10.95
N ASP A 273 -0.50 7.53 -12.00
CA ASP A 273 -0.08 8.63 -12.89
C ASP A 273 0.10 9.96 -12.12
N GLN A 274 -0.51 10.09 -10.94
CA GLN A 274 -0.59 11.35 -10.19
C GLN A 274 0.43 11.43 -9.05
N GLY A 275 1.14 10.34 -8.74
CA GLY A 275 2.13 10.34 -7.66
C GLY A 275 2.47 8.95 -7.13
N TYR A 276 3.16 8.93 -5.99
CA TYR A 276 3.50 7.71 -5.29
C TYR A 276 2.36 7.24 -4.40
N PRO A 277 2.02 5.94 -4.45
CA PRO A 277 0.94 5.35 -3.69
C PRO A 277 1.29 5.21 -2.20
N TYR A 278 0.26 5.28 -1.36
CA TYR A 278 0.30 4.82 0.02
C TYR A 278 -1.04 4.20 0.43
N VAL A 279 -1.00 3.18 1.29
CA VAL A 279 -2.21 2.61 1.90
C VAL A 279 -2.48 3.29 3.24
N ASP A 280 -3.74 3.37 3.64
CA ASP A 280 -4.11 3.96 4.93
C ASP A 280 -3.69 3.09 6.11
N GLY A 281 -3.11 3.72 7.14
CA GLY A 281 -2.69 3.03 8.35
C GLY A 281 -3.83 2.40 9.17
N GLY A 282 -5.09 2.71 8.87
CA GLY A 282 -6.26 2.15 9.54
C GLY A 282 -6.55 0.68 9.17
N LEU A 283 -6.23 0.28 7.93
CA LEU A 283 -6.32 -1.09 7.44
C LEU A 283 -5.33 -1.30 6.29
N PHE A 284 -4.37 -2.19 6.50
CA PHE A 284 -3.50 -2.68 5.43
C PHE A 284 -3.27 -4.18 5.59
N MET A 285 -2.84 -4.79 4.50
CA MET A 285 -2.42 -6.18 4.44
C MET A 285 -1.00 -6.23 3.89
N VAL A 286 -0.16 -7.08 4.46
CA VAL A 286 1.23 -7.20 4.06
C VAL A 286 1.67 -8.64 4.18
N ARG A 287 2.61 -9.06 3.34
CA ARG A 287 3.31 -10.32 3.58
C ARG A 287 4.30 -10.18 4.73
N LYS A 288 4.38 -11.20 5.58
CA LYS A 288 5.23 -11.13 6.78
C LYS A 288 6.72 -10.96 6.43
N ASP A 289 7.20 -11.61 5.37
CA ASP A 289 8.60 -11.47 4.91
C ASP A 289 8.89 -10.10 4.28
N VAL A 290 7.89 -9.48 3.65
CA VAL A 290 7.97 -8.09 3.15
C VAL A 290 8.06 -7.11 4.30
N HIS A 291 7.20 -7.26 5.32
CA HIS A 291 7.25 -6.42 6.52
C HIS A 291 8.59 -6.58 7.27
N ALA A 292 9.12 -7.79 7.41
CA ALA A 292 10.40 -8.01 8.06
C ALA A 292 11.57 -7.25 7.39
N ARG A 293 11.51 -7.06 6.07
CA ARG A 293 12.51 -6.29 5.30
C ARG A 293 12.33 -4.78 5.39
N CYS A 294 11.09 -4.34 5.57
CA CYS A 294 10.74 -2.92 5.64
C CYS A 294 9.65 -2.75 6.71
N PRO A 295 9.99 -2.78 8.01
CA PRO A 295 9.00 -2.60 9.07
C PRO A 295 8.54 -1.15 9.14
N LEU A 296 7.45 -0.89 9.87
CA LEU A 296 7.06 0.49 10.19
C LEU A 296 8.16 1.13 11.05
N ASN A 297 8.34 2.45 10.97
CA ASN A 297 9.33 3.15 11.77
C ASN A 297 8.83 3.30 13.22
N ASP A 298 9.52 2.66 14.17
CA ASP A 298 9.18 2.66 15.59
C ASP A 298 9.28 4.04 16.26
N ASP A 299 9.92 5.02 15.60
CA ASP A 299 10.06 6.39 16.08
C ASP A 299 8.91 7.33 15.65
N ILE A 300 7.96 6.83 14.85
CA ILE A 300 6.81 7.61 14.36
C ILE A 300 5.55 7.25 15.17
N ALA A 301 4.89 8.28 15.70
CA ALA A 301 3.67 8.13 16.49
C ALA A 301 2.41 8.16 15.62
N TRP A 302 1.27 7.88 16.23
CA TRP A 302 -0.04 8.05 15.61
C TRP A 302 -0.19 9.50 15.15
N ASP A 303 -0.68 9.68 13.92
CA ASP A 303 -1.05 10.97 13.31
C ASP A 303 0.16 11.75 12.79
N GLU A 304 1.34 11.12 12.82
CA GLU A 304 2.59 11.65 12.26
C GLU A 304 2.87 11.09 10.84
N ALA A 305 1.81 10.73 10.10
CA ALA A 305 1.86 10.19 8.73
C ALA A 305 2.74 8.93 8.60
N GLU A 306 2.53 7.97 9.50
CA GLU A 306 3.34 6.75 9.58
C GLU A 306 3.18 5.86 8.35
N ASP A 307 1.97 5.85 7.80
CA ASP A 307 1.61 5.08 6.62
C ASP A 307 2.30 5.62 5.35
N LEU A 308 2.35 6.94 5.21
CA LEU A 308 3.06 7.65 4.16
C LEU A 308 4.56 7.40 4.22
N GLU A 309 5.19 7.50 5.39
CA GLU A 309 6.62 7.22 5.56
C GLU A 309 6.95 5.78 5.17
N TRP A 310 6.18 4.83 5.71
CA TRP A 310 6.43 3.41 5.49
C TRP A 310 6.31 3.05 4.01
N CYS A 311 5.26 3.55 3.35
CA CYS A 311 5.02 3.36 1.93
C CYS A 311 6.14 3.95 1.06
N ASN A 312 6.62 5.15 1.39
CA ASN A 312 7.75 5.76 0.67
C ASN A 312 9.02 4.92 0.76
N ARG A 313 9.35 4.46 1.97
CA ARG A 313 10.51 3.60 2.19
C ARG A 313 10.36 2.25 1.49
N ALA A 314 9.15 1.68 1.48
CA ALA A 314 8.85 0.44 0.78
C ALA A 314 9.02 0.58 -0.75
N LEU A 315 8.48 1.63 -1.37
CA LEU A 315 8.70 1.93 -2.79
C LEU A 315 10.18 2.17 -3.09
N ALA A 316 10.87 2.91 -2.22
CA ALA A 316 12.31 3.12 -2.30
C ALA A 316 13.11 1.83 -2.07
N ALA A 317 12.52 0.75 -1.56
CA ALA A 317 13.11 -0.58 -1.48
C ALA A 317 12.71 -1.50 -2.65
N GLY A 318 11.88 -1.03 -3.60
CA GLY A 318 11.39 -1.81 -4.73
C GLY A 318 10.18 -2.69 -4.42
N LEU A 319 9.45 -2.39 -3.34
CA LEU A 319 8.21 -3.08 -2.97
C LEU A 319 7.01 -2.42 -3.62
N LEU A 320 5.98 -3.20 -3.92
CA LEU A 320 4.71 -2.75 -4.48
C LEU A 320 3.70 -2.40 -3.38
N ILE A 321 3.02 -1.28 -3.60
CA ILE A 321 1.86 -0.85 -2.83
C ILE A 321 0.66 -0.89 -3.78
N ASP A 322 -0.40 -1.55 -3.36
CA ASP A 322 -1.49 -1.90 -4.24
C ASP A 322 -2.88 -1.83 -3.58
N LEU A 323 -3.92 -2.01 -4.40
CA LEU A 323 -5.32 -2.14 -3.98
C LEU A 323 -5.84 -3.52 -4.36
N ALA A 324 -6.61 -4.19 -3.49
CA ALA A 324 -7.44 -5.32 -3.87
C ALA A 324 -8.86 -4.82 -4.19
N PRO A 325 -9.21 -4.53 -5.45
CA PRO A 325 -10.48 -3.86 -5.77
C PRO A 325 -11.72 -4.73 -5.50
N GLY A 326 -11.57 -6.06 -5.54
CA GLY A 326 -12.64 -7.00 -5.18
C GLY A 326 -12.82 -7.19 -3.67
N ALA A 327 -11.84 -6.77 -2.86
CA ALA A 327 -11.90 -6.87 -1.41
C ALA A 327 -12.48 -5.56 -0.83
N SER A 328 -13.35 -5.67 0.16
CA SER A 328 -14.00 -4.49 0.76
C SER A 328 -14.00 -4.51 2.29
N ALA A 329 -14.07 -3.32 2.89
CA ALA A 329 -14.21 -3.15 4.34
C ALA A 329 -14.98 -1.86 4.63
N VAL A 330 -15.44 -1.71 5.87
CA VAL A 330 -16.14 -0.52 6.35
C VAL A 330 -15.38 0.03 7.56
N SER A 331 -15.17 1.34 7.55
CA SER A 331 -14.66 2.11 8.68
C SER A 331 -15.81 2.90 9.29
N GLU A 332 -16.00 2.80 10.59
CA GLU A 332 -17.00 3.60 11.32
C GLU A 332 -16.65 5.08 11.38
N VAL A 333 -15.42 5.45 11.06
CA VAL A 333 -14.99 6.85 10.98
C VAL A 333 -14.55 7.20 9.56
N SER A 334 -14.75 8.45 9.18
CA SER A 334 -14.20 8.99 7.95
C SER A 334 -12.98 9.88 8.22
N LYS A 335 -11.84 9.56 7.59
CA LYS A 335 -10.65 10.44 7.58
C LYS A 335 -10.81 11.61 6.60
N LEU A 336 -11.73 11.50 5.64
CA LEU A 336 -11.90 12.49 4.60
C LEU A 336 -13.19 13.28 4.85
N ARG A 337 -13.05 14.47 5.44
CA ARG A 337 -14.19 15.41 5.55
C ARG A 337 -14.74 15.69 4.14
N SER A 338 -16.03 15.47 3.92
CA SER A 338 -16.74 15.90 2.72
C SER A 338 -16.78 17.42 2.73
N LEU A 339 -16.09 18.03 1.77
CA LEU A 339 -16.52 19.34 1.27
C LEU A 339 -17.46 19.02 0.10
N PRO A 340 -18.72 19.48 0.11
CA PRO A 340 -19.73 19.15 -0.89
C PRO A 340 -19.51 19.94 -2.17
N LEU A 341 -18.29 19.91 -2.71
CA LEU A 341 -17.90 20.69 -3.88
C LEU A 341 -17.58 19.75 -5.04
N PRO A 342 -18.05 20.04 -6.26
CA PRO A 342 -17.73 19.26 -7.45
C PRO A 342 -16.20 19.08 -7.62
N PRO A 343 -15.71 17.94 -8.17
CA PRO A 343 -14.27 17.67 -8.29
C PRO A 343 -13.46 18.78 -8.97
N ARG A 344 -14.04 19.47 -9.97
CA ARG A 344 -13.43 20.63 -10.64
C ARG A 344 -13.28 21.84 -9.71
N VAL A 345 -14.29 22.10 -8.87
CA VAL A 345 -14.28 23.17 -7.87
C VAL A 345 -13.31 22.83 -6.74
N MET A 346 -13.25 21.58 -6.31
CA MET A 346 -12.27 21.12 -5.33
C MET A 346 -10.82 21.24 -5.83
N ARG A 347 -10.58 20.98 -7.13
CA ARG A 347 -9.26 21.24 -7.75
C ARG A 347 -8.93 22.73 -7.68
N TRP A 348 -9.86 23.60 -8.07
CA TRP A 348 -9.69 25.07 -7.98
C TRP A 348 -9.46 25.57 -6.55
N VAL A 349 -10.30 25.17 -5.59
CA VAL A 349 -10.17 25.55 -4.16
C VAL A 349 -8.85 25.07 -3.59
N ARG A 350 -8.41 23.86 -3.97
CA ARG A 350 -7.11 23.34 -3.57
C ARG A 350 -5.97 24.17 -4.15
N ASP A 351 -6.00 24.42 -5.45
CA ASP A 351 -4.94 25.14 -6.15
C ASP A 351 -4.88 26.60 -5.65
N ALA A 352 -6.04 27.20 -5.34
CA ALA A 352 -6.14 28.50 -4.68
C ALA A 352 -5.63 28.48 -3.23
N LYS A 353 -5.98 27.49 -2.41
CA LYS A 353 -5.45 27.33 -1.04
C LYS A 353 -3.95 27.11 -1.04
N PHE A 354 -3.42 26.26 -1.93
CA PHE A 354 -1.98 26.05 -2.10
C PHE A 354 -1.28 27.32 -2.54
N THR A 355 -1.85 28.06 -3.50
CA THR A 355 -1.29 29.33 -3.97
C THR A 355 -1.31 30.40 -2.88
N ALA A 356 -2.38 30.47 -2.07
CA ALA A 356 -2.48 31.38 -0.94
C ALA A 356 -1.51 31.02 0.20
N PHE A 357 -1.34 29.73 0.49
CA PHE A 357 -0.42 29.26 1.54
C PHE A 357 1.04 29.45 1.11
N ALA A 358 1.37 29.08 -0.14
CA ALA A 358 2.69 29.33 -0.72
C ALA A 358 2.99 30.82 -0.87
N GLY A 359 1.98 31.63 -1.21
CA GLY A 359 2.08 33.10 -1.28
C GLY A 359 2.33 33.73 0.10
N ARG A 360 1.65 33.27 1.15
CA ARG A 360 1.91 33.70 2.54
C ARG A 360 3.32 33.36 3.00
N HIS A 361 3.81 32.16 2.68
CA HIS A 361 5.19 31.78 3.01
C HIS A 361 6.22 32.60 2.22
N ARG A 362 6.02 32.85 0.93
CA ARG A 362 6.93 33.71 0.15
C ARG A 362 6.95 35.15 0.64
N LEU A 363 5.79 35.70 1.01
CA LEU A 363 5.69 37.05 1.59
C LEU A 363 6.36 37.12 2.96
N ARG A 364 6.20 36.08 3.78
CA ARG A 364 6.88 35.95 5.07
C ARG A 364 8.40 35.85 4.91
N ASP A 365 8.89 34.99 4.01
CA ASP A 365 10.32 34.84 3.72
C ASP A 365 10.91 36.13 3.12
N GLN A 366 10.14 36.88 2.32
CA GLN A 366 10.55 38.20 1.82
C GLN A 366 10.60 39.23 2.96
N ALA A 367 9.59 39.26 3.84
CA ALA A 367 9.55 40.16 4.99
C ALA A 367 10.67 39.86 5.99
N GLU A 368 10.94 38.59 6.30
CA GLU A 368 12.04 38.16 7.18
C GLU A 368 13.40 38.50 6.56
N ARG A 369 13.59 38.36 5.23
CA ARG A 369 14.80 38.85 4.54
C ARG A 369 14.93 40.37 4.55
N TRP A 370 13.81 41.09 4.55
CA TRP A 370 13.80 42.56 4.62
C TRP A 370 14.11 43.05 6.04
N MET A 371 13.62 42.33 7.05
CA MET A 371 13.86 42.63 8.47
C MET A 371 15.22 42.17 8.98
N GLY A 372 15.80 41.10 8.41
CA GLY A 372 17.13 40.58 8.74
C GLY A 372 18.31 41.27 8.04
N ARG A 373 18.07 42.39 7.34
CA ARG A 373 19.10 43.24 6.70
C ARG A 373 19.31 44.58 7.43
N ARG A 374 19.27 44.57 8.77
CA ARG A 374 19.71 45.71 9.58
C ARG A 374 20.96 45.35 10.35
#